data_AF-A0A498G368-F1
#
_entry.id   AF-A0A498G368-F1
#
_cell.length_a   1.000
_cell.length_b   1.000
_cell.length_c   1.000
_cell.angle_alpha   90.00
_cell.angle_beta   90.00
_cell.angle_gamma   90.00
#
_symmetry.space_group_name_H-M   'P 1'
#
loop_
_entity.id
_entity.type
_entity.pdbx_description
1 polymer ?
#
loop_
_entity_poly.entity_id
_entity_poly.type
_entity_poly.pdbx_seq_one_letter_code
_entity_poly.pdbx_strand_id
1 'polypeptide(L)'
;MEKNVGGYDRTARLVLGPVLGIISLAALAGYLSLGFGPLSTGVVAALFGVLSLVFIITGATQQCVLNRVLGLNTYRPERSTDTDEPIESRKSI
;
A
#
# COMPACT_ATOMS: atom_id res chain seq x y z
N MET A 1 -16.58 -4.84 -5.15
CA MET A 1 -16.05 -5.05 -3.78
C MET A 1 -15.55 -3.70 -3.28
N GLU A 2 -16.01 -3.24 -2.11
CA GLU A 2 -15.70 -1.91 -1.56
C GLU A 2 -14.21 -1.75 -1.22
N LYS A 3 -13.67 -0.55 -1.42
CA LYS A 3 -12.27 -0.19 -1.09
C LYS A 3 -12.14 0.07 0.41
N ASN A 4 -11.09 -0.48 1.04
CA ASN A 4 -10.89 -0.39 2.50
C ASN A 4 -9.60 0.33 2.95
N VAL A 5 -8.78 0.77 2.00
CA VAL A 5 -7.50 1.46 2.30
C VAL A 5 -7.42 2.78 1.56
N GLY A 6 -7.04 3.84 2.27
CA GLY A 6 -6.86 5.17 1.71
C GLY A 6 -5.67 5.25 0.75
N GLY A 7 -5.62 6.34 -0.03
CA GLY A 7 -4.59 6.56 -1.05
C GLY A 7 -3.16 6.54 -0.51
N TYR A 8 -2.91 7.13 0.67
CA TYR A 8 -1.57 7.19 1.27
C TYR A 8 -1.01 5.80 1.62
N ASP A 9 -1.82 4.98 2.29
CA ASP A 9 -1.48 3.60 2.70
C ASP A 9 -1.31 2.67 1.48
N ARG A 10 -2.05 2.94 0.40
CA ARG A 10 -1.85 2.30 -0.91
C ARG A 10 -0.50 2.70 -1.53
N THR A 11 -0.20 3.99 -1.60
CA THR A 11 1.04 4.49 -2.20
C THR A 11 2.25 3.95 -1.46
N ALA A 12 2.23 3.95 -0.13
CA ALA A 12 3.31 3.38 0.67
C ALA A 12 3.60 1.91 0.30
N ARG A 13 2.57 1.06 0.15
CA ARG A 13 2.77 -0.35 -0.25
C ARG A 13 3.23 -0.52 -1.69
N LEU A 14 2.72 0.29 -2.61
CA LEU A 14 3.12 0.26 -4.01
C LEU A 14 4.53 0.83 -4.24
N VAL A 15 5.06 1.63 -3.31
CA VAL A 15 6.45 2.09 -3.35
C VAL A 15 7.38 1.09 -2.64
N LEU A 16 7.04 0.69 -1.41
CA LEU A 16 7.87 -0.21 -0.61
C LEU A 16 7.98 -1.61 -1.22
N GLY A 17 6.89 -2.13 -1.79
CA GLY A 17 6.87 -3.45 -2.41
C GLY A 17 7.93 -3.61 -3.51
N PRO A 18 7.89 -2.82 -4.58
CA PRO A 18 8.91 -2.85 -5.63
C PRO A 18 10.33 -2.60 -5.13
N VAL A 19 10.53 -1.69 -4.17
CA VAL A 19 11.84 -1.44 -3.56
C VAL A 19 12.39 -2.71 -2.89
N LEU A 20 11.57 -3.37 -2.05
CA LEU A 20 11.92 -4.65 -1.42
C LEU A 20 12.21 -5.73 -2.47
N GLY A 21 11.41 -5.78 -3.54
CA GLY A 21 11.59 -6.73 -4.64
C GLY A 21 12.92 -6.55 -5.36
N ILE A 22 13.31 -5.31 -5.66
CA ILE A 22 14.59 -4.99 -6.28
C ILE A 22 15.75 -5.40 -5.36
N ILE A 23 15.68 -5.08 -4.06
CA ILE A 23 16.71 -5.46 -3.08
C ILE A 23 16.82 -6.99 -2.99
N SER A 24 15.70 -7.70 -2.92
CA SER A 24 15.65 -9.16 -2.93
C SER A 24 16.33 -9.74 -4.17
N LEU A 25 15.97 -9.28 -5.37
CA LEU A 25 16.55 -9.76 -6.63
C LEU A 25 18.04 -9.46 -6.72
N ALA A 26 18.47 -8.25 -6.33
CA ALA A 26 19.88 -7.87 -6.32
C ALA A 26 20.70 -8.74 -5.35
N ALA A 27 20.15 -9.07 -4.18
CA ALA A 27 20.80 -9.98 -3.24
C ALA A 27 20.89 -11.42 -3.76
N LEU A 28 19.82 -11.94 -4.39
CA LEU A 28 19.83 -13.27 -5.00
C LEU A 28 20.80 -13.37 -6.19
N ALA A 29 20.95 -12.28 -6.94
CA ALA A 29 21.93 -12.17 -8.02
C ALA A 29 23.38 -11.95 -7.52
N GLY A 30 23.59 -11.86 -6.20
CA GLY A 30 24.91 -11.70 -5.59
C GLY A 30 25.46 -10.27 -5.59
N TYR A 31 24.67 -9.28 -6.01
CA TYR A 31 25.08 -7.87 -5.95
C TYR A 31 25.03 -7.28 -4.54
N LEU A 32 24.23 -7.87 -3.65
CA LEU A 32 24.08 -7.44 -2.26
C LEU A 32 24.30 -8.61 -1.31
N SER A 33 25.00 -8.35 -0.20
CA SER A 33 25.08 -9.28 0.93
C SER A 33 24.16 -8.79 2.05
N LEU A 34 23.09 -9.55 2.32
CA LEU A 34 22.06 -9.23 3.31
C LEU A 34 22.15 -10.12 4.56
N GLY A 35 23.34 -10.68 4.84
CA GLY A 35 23.55 -11.50 6.03
C GLY A 35 23.25 -10.72 7.32
N PHE A 36 22.45 -11.30 8.21
CA PHE A 36 22.08 -10.69 9.49
C PHE A 36 22.16 -11.73 10.61
N GLY A 37 23.22 -11.66 11.42
CA GLY A 37 23.49 -12.65 12.48
C GLY A 37 23.52 -14.08 11.93
N PRO A 38 22.69 -15.02 12.43
CA PRO A 38 22.66 -16.40 11.95
C PRO A 38 21.97 -16.57 10.59
N LEU A 39 21.32 -15.54 10.05
CA LEU A 39 20.57 -15.62 8.79
C LEU A 39 21.50 -15.39 7.60
N SER A 40 21.47 -16.32 6.65
CA SER A 40 22.18 -16.18 5.38
C SER A 40 21.50 -15.15 4.47
N THR A 41 22.27 -14.57 3.56
CA THR A 41 21.76 -13.64 2.53
C THR A 41 20.56 -14.20 1.78
N GLY A 42 20.58 -15.50 1.44
CA GLY A 42 19.48 -16.15 0.72
C GLY A 42 18.17 -16.17 1.52
N VAL A 43 18.24 -16.41 2.83
CA VAL A 43 17.05 -16.41 3.70
C VAL A 43 16.47 -15.01 3.82
N VAL A 44 17.33 -14.00 4.03
CA VAL A 44 16.87 -12.60 4.14
C VAL A 44 16.29 -12.11 2.82
N ALA A 45 16.93 -12.43 1.69
CA ALA A 45 16.42 -12.10 0.37
C ALA A 45 15.05 -12.74 0.10
N ALA A 46 14.87 -14.03 0.44
CA ALA A 46 13.57 -14.70 0.30
C ALA A 46 12.47 -14.02 1.11
N LEU A 47 12.76 -13.62 2.36
CA LEU A 47 11.80 -12.87 3.19
C LEU A 47 11.42 -11.54 2.55
N PHE A 48 12.39 -10.78 2.02
CA PHE A 48 12.12 -9.52 1.33
C PHE A 48 11.29 -9.73 0.06
N GLY A 49 11.54 -10.80 -0.69
CA GLY A 49 10.74 -11.17 -1.86
C GLY A 49 9.28 -11.47 -1.50
N VAL A 50 9.04 -12.22 -0.43
CA VAL A 50 7.68 -12.50 0.07
C VAL A 50 6.98 -11.21 0.51
N LEU A 51 7.66 -10.36 1.29
CA LEU A 51 7.10 -9.07 1.73
C LEU A 51 6.76 -8.15 0.55
N SER A 52 7.64 -8.10 -0.46
CA SER A 52 7.41 -7.38 -1.71
C SER A 52 6.12 -7.82 -2.40
N LEU A 53 5.93 -9.13 -2.59
CA LEU A 53 4.72 -9.70 -3.20
C LEU A 53 3.47 -9.33 -2.41
N VAL A 54 3.50 -9.48 -1.07
CA VAL A 54 2.38 -9.13 -0.21
C VAL A 54 2.02 -7.65 -0.36
N PHE A 55 3.00 -6.75 -0.35
CA PHE A 55 2.76 -5.31 -0.46
C PHE A 55 2.21 -4.92 -1.83
N ILE A 56 2.75 -5.49 -2.92
CA ILE A 56 2.26 -5.23 -4.28
C ILE A 56 0.82 -5.72 -4.42
N ILE A 57 0.53 -6.96 -4.01
CA ILE A 57 -0.80 -7.56 -4.14
C ILE A 57 -1.81 -6.78 -3.29
N THR A 58 -1.49 -6.49 -2.03
CA THR A 58 -2.40 -5.75 -1.13
C THR A 58 -2.58 -4.28 -1.54
N GLY A 59 -1.53 -3.62 -2.03
CA GLY A 59 -1.60 -2.27 -2.59
C GLY A 59 -2.40 -2.19 -3.89
N ALA A 60 -2.29 -3.20 -4.76
CA ALA A 60 -3.03 -3.29 -6.02
C ALA A 60 -4.51 -3.61 -5.79
N THR A 61 -4.81 -4.57 -4.90
CA THR A 61 -6.18 -5.02 -4.60
C THR A 61 -6.94 -4.06 -3.68
N GLN A 62 -6.26 -3.17 -2.97
CA GLN A 62 -6.86 -2.20 -2.04
C GLN A 62 -7.69 -2.88 -0.93
N GLN A 63 -7.30 -4.10 -0.58
CA GLN A 63 -7.94 -4.90 0.46
C GLN A 63 -6.87 -5.45 1.40
N CYS A 64 -6.67 -4.79 2.53
CA CYS A 64 -5.91 -5.36 3.62
C CYS A 64 -6.86 -6.20 4.48
N VAL A 65 -6.72 -7.53 4.45
CA VAL A 65 -7.55 -8.48 5.22
C VAL A 65 -7.49 -8.17 6.71
N LEU A 66 -6.32 -7.76 7.22
CA LEU A 66 -6.15 -7.38 8.62
C LEU A 66 -7.00 -6.17 9.01
N ASN A 67 -7.03 -5.12 8.19
CA ASN A 67 -7.91 -3.96 8.42
C ASN A 67 -9.39 -4.34 8.32
N ARG A 68 -9.76 -5.28 7.44
CA ARG A 68 -11.13 -5.82 7.38
C ARG A 68 -11.50 -6.56 8.67
N VAL A 69 -10.61 -7.40 9.20
CA VAL A 69 -10.82 -8.13 10.46
C VAL A 69 -10.91 -7.16 11.64
N LEU A 70 -10.10 -6.10 11.65
CA LEU A 70 -10.12 -5.06 12.68
C LEU A 70 -11.28 -4.05 12.50
N GLY A 71 -12.05 -4.12 11.42
CA GLY A 71 -13.11 -3.15 11.11
C GLY A 71 -12.62 -1.73 10.80
N LEU A 72 -11.32 -1.57 10.52
CA LEU A 72 -10.71 -0.27 10.25
C LEU A 72 -10.78 0.01 8.75
N ASN A 73 -11.53 1.05 8.38
CA ASN A 73 -11.54 1.59 7.02
C ASN A 73 -10.81 2.93 6.99
N THR A 74 -9.66 2.97 6.30
CA THR A 74 -8.88 4.20 6.13
C THR A 74 -9.12 4.85 4.77
N TYR A 75 -10.08 4.34 4.00
CA TYR A 75 -10.48 4.92 2.74
C TYR A 75 -11.10 6.30 2.97
N ARG A 76 -10.41 7.33 2.49
CA ARG A 76 -10.98 8.65 2.33
C ARG A 76 -11.21 8.86 0.84
N PRO A 77 -12.45 8.90 0.36
CA PRO A 77 -12.69 9.36 -0.99
C PRO A 77 -12.18 10.79 -1.06
N GLU A 78 -11.28 11.07 -2.01
CA GLU A 78 -10.92 12.43 -2.36
C GLU A 78 -12.24 13.15 -2.65
N ARG A 79 -12.56 14.16 -1.84
CA ARG A 79 -13.80 14.93 -2.01
C ARG A 79 -13.68 15.58 -3.40
N SER A 80 -14.38 15.05 -4.39
CA SER A 80 -14.63 15.79 -5.63
C SER A 80 -15.29 17.09 -5.19
N THR A 81 -14.58 18.19 -5.38
CA THR A 81 -15.14 19.54 -5.33
C THR A 81 -16.16 19.63 -6.45
N ASP A 82 -17.36 19.14 -6.18
CA ASP A 82 -18.55 19.39 -6.99
C ASP A 82 -19.60 19.96 -6.06
N THR A 83 -19.37 21.19 -5.64
CA THR A 83 -20.38 22.06 -5.04
C THR A 83 -20.03 23.48 -5.44
N ASP A 84 -20.15 23.75 -6.73
CA ASP A 84 -20.56 25.08 -7.22
C ASP A 84 -21.92 24.88 -7.92
N GLU A 85 -22.94 24.56 -7.13
CA GLU A 85 -24.33 24.78 -7.52
C GLU A 85 -24.90 25.87 -6.58
N PRO A 86 -25.35 27.02 -7.12
CA PRO A 86 -25.62 28.22 -6.37
C PRO A 86 -26.98 28.14 -5.67
N ILE A 87 -26.99 28.20 -4.33
CA ILE A 87 -28.22 28.39 -3.56
C ILE A 87 -28.26 29.82 -3.04
N GLU A 88 -28.85 30.73 -3.81
CA GLU A 88 -29.55 31.89 -3.22
C GLU A 88 -30.83 32.23 -3.99
N SER A 89 -31.73 31.24 -4.06
CA SER A 89 -33.17 31.49 -4.12
C SER A 89 -33.75 31.35 -2.71
N ARG A 90 -33.70 32.45 -1.94
CA ARG A 90 -34.58 32.77 -0.81
C ARG A 90 -34.30 34.25 -0.48
N LYS A 91 -35.22 35.19 -0.59
CA LYS A 91 -36.45 35.25 0.21
C LYS A 91 -37.33 36.38 -0.30
N SER A 92 -38.61 36.07 -0.49
CA SER A 92 -39.73 36.99 -0.43
C SER A 92 -39.65 37.89 0.82
N ILE A 93 -39.62 39.20 0.62
CA ILE A 93 -40.30 40.29 1.36
C ILE A 93 -40.23 41.54 0.47
#